data_AF-A0A7S3C6P6-F1
#
_entry.id   AF-A0A7S3C6P6-F1
#
_cell.length_a   1.000
_cell.length_b   1.000
_cell.length_c   1.000
_cell.angle_alpha   90.00
_cell.angle_beta   90.00
_cell.angle_gamma   90.00
#
_symmetry.space_group_name_H-M   'P 1'
#
loop_
_entity.id
_entity.type
_entity.pdbx_description
1 polymer ?
#
loop_
_entity_poly.entity_id
_entity_poly.type
_entity_poly.pdbx_seq_one_letter_code
_entity_poly.pdbx_strand_id
1 'polypeptide(L)'
;EQGYRSRAAFKLIQLDRKYGFLQKARSCLDLCAAPGGWLQVAQRHMPMNSLIVGVDLDPIKAIRGCITHQADITTERCRQILRKEAKGGCYDIVIHDGAPNVGGNWASEAHMQNVLVLESLKLACEFLPPNGWFVTKVFRSVDYHSLLYAFNQLFRQVEATKPMASRYQSAEIFVVCGGFKAPGKVDPRLLDPKHLFNDTSAEPLAQVDVLDPRNDKKKRQRQGYEDGISTTYAEKSAAEFLMTDKPVELLGRTTSLTFGEPGARAEASASAAGIDSSELADVARRGGAHAGT
;
A
#
# COMPACT_ATOMS: atom_id res chain seq x y z
N GLU A 1 -14.10 -30.62 -5.96
CA GLU A 1 -15.14 -30.44 -4.92
C GLU A 1 -16.24 -29.42 -5.25
N GLN A 2 -16.04 -28.29 -5.95
CA GLN A 2 -17.18 -27.47 -6.48
C GLN A 2 -17.01 -26.97 -7.94
N GLY A 3 -15.99 -27.47 -8.65
CA GLY A 3 -15.75 -27.16 -10.06
C GLY A 3 -15.26 -25.73 -10.36
N TYR A 4 -14.86 -24.97 -9.34
CA TYR A 4 -14.21 -23.67 -9.52
C TYR A 4 -12.73 -23.83 -9.90
N ARG A 5 -12.24 -22.93 -10.76
CA ARG A 5 -10.86 -22.92 -11.28
C ARG A 5 -9.83 -22.40 -10.29
N SER A 6 -10.27 -21.67 -9.27
CA SER A 6 -9.39 -21.11 -8.24
C SER A 6 -10.05 -21.20 -6.87
N ARG A 7 -9.22 -21.41 -5.83
CA ARG A 7 -9.67 -21.31 -4.43
C ARG A 7 -10.10 -19.89 -4.06
N ALA A 8 -9.64 -18.88 -4.80
CA ALA A 8 -10.07 -17.50 -4.61
C ALA A 8 -11.58 -17.29 -4.83
N ALA A 9 -12.25 -18.16 -5.60
CA ALA A 9 -13.69 -18.13 -5.79
C ALA A 9 -14.47 -18.14 -4.46
N PHE A 10 -14.00 -18.89 -3.46
CA PHE A 10 -14.64 -18.96 -2.15
C PHE A 10 -14.57 -17.63 -1.38
N LYS A 11 -13.57 -16.80 -1.64
CA LYS A 11 -13.48 -15.45 -1.06
C LYS A 11 -14.63 -14.59 -1.56
N LEU A 12 -14.83 -14.54 -2.89
CA LEU A 12 -15.92 -13.77 -3.50
C LEU A 12 -17.30 -14.29 -3.07
N ILE A 13 -17.50 -15.61 -3.00
CA ILE A 13 -18.76 -16.20 -2.50
C ILE A 13 -19.05 -15.74 -1.07
N GLN A 14 -18.05 -15.70 -0.19
CA GLN A 14 -18.23 -15.24 1.19
C GLN A 14 -18.50 -13.74 1.28
N LEU A 15 -17.84 -12.93 0.43
CA LEU A 15 -18.12 -11.51 0.32
C LEU A 15 -19.55 -11.27 -0.17
N ASP A 16 -19.96 -11.91 -1.26
CA ASP A 16 -21.30 -11.76 -1.81
C ASP A 16 -22.38 -12.24 -0.83
N ARG A 17 -22.15 -13.31 -0.06
CA ARG A 17 -23.08 -13.72 1.02
C ARG A 17 -23.27 -12.66 2.09
N LYS A 18 -22.25 -11.86 2.38
CA LYS A 18 -22.30 -10.81 3.41
C LYS A 18 -22.94 -9.52 2.88
N TYR A 19 -22.68 -9.15 1.63
CA TYR A 19 -23.07 -7.84 1.08
C TYR A 19 -24.16 -7.90 0.01
N GLY A 20 -24.35 -9.04 -0.65
CA GLY A 20 -25.42 -9.28 -1.64
C GLY A 20 -25.33 -8.42 -2.90
N PHE A 21 -24.11 -8.10 -3.35
CA PHE A 21 -23.89 -7.19 -4.48
C PHE A 21 -24.06 -7.86 -5.86
N LEU A 22 -23.81 -9.17 -6.00
CA LEU A 22 -23.90 -9.85 -7.30
C LEU A 22 -25.35 -10.11 -7.72
N GLN A 23 -26.22 -10.45 -6.77
CA GLN A 23 -27.61 -10.82 -7.07
C GLN A 23 -28.43 -9.68 -7.70
N LYS A 24 -28.00 -8.43 -7.48
CA LYS A 24 -28.67 -7.22 -8.01
C LYS A 24 -27.96 -6.62 -9.22
N ALA A 25 -26.71 -6.99 -9.47
CA ALA A 25 -25.93 -6.47 -10.59
C ALA A 25 -26.32 -7.15 -11.90
N ARG A 26 -26.48 -6.39 -12.98
CA ARG A 26 -26.72 -6.88 -14.34
C ARG A 26 -25.49 -6.77 -15.23
N SER A 27 -24.50 -6.00 -14.83
CA SER A 27 -23.20 -5.90 -15.50
C SER A 27 -22.05 -5.96 -14.49
N CYS A 28 -21.08 -6.83 -14.75
CA CYS A 28 -19.90 -7.05 -13.91
C CYS A 28 -18.63 -6.98 -14.73
N LEU A 29 -17.65 -6.23 -14.23
CA LEU A 29 -16.28 -6.18 -14.73
C LEU A 29 -15.34 -6.82 -13.71
N ASP A 30 -14.66 -7.89 -14.11
CA ASP A 30 -13.65 -8.60 -13.31
C ASP A 30 -12.24 -8.22 -13.81
N LEU A 31 -11.48 -7.50 -12.98
CA LEU A 31 -10.14 -7.01 -13.28
C LEU A 31 -9.09 -7.94 -12.67
N CYS A 32 -8.06 -8.26 -13.45
CA CYS A 32 -7.06 -9.28 -13.10
C CYS A 32 -7.74 -10.62 -12.81
N ALA A 33 -8.58 -11.03 -13.76
CA ALA A 33 -9.54 -12.11 -13.59
C ALA A 33 -8.95 -13.52 -13.73
N ALA A 34 -7.71 -13.72 -14.22
CA ALA A 34 -7.14 -15.04 -14.41
C ALA A 34 -7.00 -15.78 -13.07
N PRO A 35 -7.30 -17.11 -13.00
CA PRO A 35 -7.68 -18.03 -14.08
C PRO A 35 -9.20 -18.10 -14.39
N GLY A 36 -9.97 -17.11 -13.91
CA GLY A 36 -11.41 -16.98 -14.11
C GLY A 36 -12.25 -17.52 -12.96
N GLY A 37 -11.68 -17.63 -11.74
CA GLY A 37 -12.41 -18.12 -10.57
C GLY A 37 -13.55 -17.19 -10.15
N TRP A 38 -13.31 -15.88 -10.15
CA TRP A 38 -14.30 -14.87 -9.80
C TRP A 38 -15.36 -14.69 -10.90
N LEU A 39 -14.97 -14.71 -12.18
CA LEU A 39 -15.89 -14.85 -13.32
C LEU A 39 -16.88 -16.02 -13.18
N GLN A 40 -16.43 -17.20 -12.74
CA GLN A 40 -17.32 -18.35 -12.51
C GLN A 40 -18.31 -18.10 -11.38
N VAL A 41 -17.93 -17.32 -10.36
CA VAL A 41 -18.82 -16.95 -9.26
C VAL A 41 -19.85 -15.94 -9.74
N ALA A 42 -19.41 -14.86 -10.41
CA ALA A 42 -20.29 -13.87 -11.01
C ALA A 42 -21.33 -14.53 -11.93
N GLN A 43 -20.89 -15.41 -12.83
CA GLN A 43 -21.76 -16.13 -13.76
C GLN A 43 -22.86 -16.96 -13.08
N ARG A 44 -22.59 -17.50 -11.89
CA ARG A 44 -23.54 -18.34 -11.14
C ARG A 44 -24.47 -17.54 -10.22
N HIS A 45 -24.04 -16.37 -9.74
CA HIS A 45 -24.76 -15.60 -8.70
C HIS A 45 -25.50 -14.39 -9.25
N MET A 46 -25.10 -13.87 -10.42
CA MET A 46 -25.81 -12.78 -11.09
C MET A 46 -27.06 -13.30 -11.83
N PRO A 47 -28.06 -12.43 -12.08
CA PRO A 47 -29.23 -12.77 -12.89
C PRO A 47 -28.86 -13.31 -14.29
N MET A 48 -29.74 -14.14 -14.85
CA MET A 48 -29.57 -14.65 -16.21
C MET A 48 -29.44 -13.51 -17.23
N ASN A 49 -28.62 -13.71 -18.25
CA ASN A 49 -28.30 -12.72 -19.30
C ASN A 49 -27.59 -11.45 -18.81
N SER A 50 -26.97 -11.49 -17.61
CA SER A 50 -26.07 -10.42 -17.18
C SER A 50 -24.83 -10.33 -18.07
N LEU A 51 -24.33 -9.12 -18.29
CA LEU A 51 -23.06 -8.87 -18.97
C LEU A 51 -21.91 -9.10 -17.99
N ILE A 52 -21.05 -10.08 -18.27
CA ILE A 52 -19.88 -10.38 -17.43
C ILE A 52 -18.64 -10.31 -18.30
N VAL A 53 -17.76 -9.36 -17.98
CA VAL A 53 -16.53 -9.10 -18.73
C VAL A 53 -15.34 -9.29 -17.80
N GLY A 54 -14.36 -10.10 -18.22
CA GLY A 54 -13.10 -10.30 -17.50
C GLY A 54 -11.92 -9.80 -18.30
N VAL A 55 -10.97 -9.16 -17.63
CA VAL A 55 -9.70 -8.73 -18.24
C VAL A 55 -8.53 -9.22 -17.40
N ASP A 56 -7.52 -9.75 -18.06
CA ASP A 56 -6.25 -10.12 -17.45
C ASP A 56 -5.09 -10.03 -18.45
N LEU A 57 -3.86 -9.98 -17.95
CA LEU A 57 -2.65 -10.13 -18.75
C LEU A 57 -2.51 -11.57 -19.27
N ASP A 58 -2.96 -12.54 -18.49
CA ASP A 58 -2.92 -13.95 -18.82
C ASP A 58 -4.20 -14.41 -19.56
N PRO A 59 -4.08 -15.37 -20.49
CA PRO A 59 -5.23 -15.90 -21.20
C PRO A 59 -6.17 -16.68 -20.25
N ILE A 60 -7.45 -16.34 -20.27
CA ILE A 60 -8.49 -17.05 -19.50
C ILE A 60 -9.18 -18.07 -20.41
N LYS A 61 -9.18 -19.34 -20.00
CA LYS A 61 -9.94 -20.38 -20.73
C LYS A 61 -11.42 -19.99 -20.80
N ALA A 62 -12.08 -20.15 -21.95
CA ALA A 62 -13.47 -19.71 -22.13
C ALA A 62 -14.41 -20.19 -21.00
N ILE A 63 -15.27 -19.28 -20.51
CA ILE A 63 -16.32 -19.56 -19.52
C ILE A 63 -17.64 -19.19 -20.18
N ARG A 64 -18.60 -20.11 -20.20
CA ARG A 64 -19.92 -19.87 -20.82
C ARG A 64 -20.61 -18.68 -20.14
N GLY A 65 -21.08 -17.72 -20.94
CA GLY A 65 -21.77 -16.53 -20.44
C GLY A 65 -20.85 -15.41 -19.95
N CYS A 66 -19.52 -15.58 -20.04
CA CYS A 66 -18.55 -14.53 -19.76
C CYS A 66 -17.78 -14.18 -21.04
N ILE A 67 -17.49 -12.89 -21.19
CA ILE A 67 -16.58 -12.36 -22.21
C ILE A 67 -15.24 -12.15 -21.53
N THR A 68 -14.14 -12.58 -22.15
CA THR A 68 -12.81 -12.45 -21.58
C THR A 68 -11.84 -11.86 -22.58
N HIS A 69 -11.05 -10.88 -22.15
CA HIS A 69 -10.04 -10.22 -22.98
C HIS A 69 -8.67 -10.32 -22.33
N GLN A 70 -7.66 -10.62 -23.14
CA GLN A 70 -6.27 -10.54 -22.72
C GLN A 70 -5.76 -9.12 -22.98
N ALA A 71 -5.60 -8.33 -21.92
CA ALA A 71 -5.16 -6.95 -22.00
C ALA A 71 -4.57 -6.45 -20.67
N ASP A 72 -3.69 -5.46 -20.78
CA ASP A 72 -3.20 -4.71 -19.63
C ASP A 72 -4.19 -3.60 -19.25
N ILE A 73 -4.67 -3.63 -18.00
CA ILE A 73 -5.66 -2.71 -17.46
C ILE A 73 -5.20 -1.25 -17.45
N THR A 74 -3.89 -1.00 -17.52
CA THR A 74 -3.31 0.35 -17.54
C THR A 74 -3.37 0.99 -18.95
N THR A 75 -3.64 0.20 -19.98
CA THR A 75 -3.55 0.66 -21.38
C THR A 75 -4.85 1.25 -21.90
N GLU A 76 -4.74 2.25 -22.78
CA GLU A 76 -5.90 2.83 -23.48
C GLU A 76 -6.63 1.79 -24.35
N ARG A 77 -5.89 0.82 -24.91
CA ARG A 77 -6.48 -0.30 -25.64
C ARG A 77 -7.47 -1.08 -24.78
N CYS A 78 -7.14 -1.37 -23.52
CA CYS A 78 -8.05 -2.04 -22.60
C CYS A 78 -9.32 -1.20 -22.38
N ARG A 79 -9.19 0.11 -22.17
CA ARG A 79 -10.33 1.02 -21.99
C ARG A 79 -11.27 1.00 -23.20
N GLN A 80 -10.72 1.03 -24.42
CA GLN A 80 -11.51 0.94 -25.64
C GLN A 80 -12.27 -0.38 -25.76
N ILE A 81 -11.64 -1.51 -25.41
CA ILE A 81 -12.29 -2.82 -25.35
C ILE A 81 -13.44 -2.79 -24.35
N LEU A 82 -13.21 -2.29 -23.14
CA LEU A 82 -14.21 -2.23 -22.08
C LEU A 82 -15.42 -1.35 -22.46
N ARG A 83 -15.19 -0.20 -23.11
CA ARG A 83 -16.25 0.68 -23.64
C ARG A 83 -17.08 -0.01 -24.71
N LYS A 84 -16.42 -0.78 -25.59
CA LYS A 84 -17.08 -1.55 -26.65
C LYS A 84 -17.98 -2.63 -26.07
N GLU A 85 -17.47 -3.42 -25.11
CA GLU A 85 -18.24 -4.49 -24.47
C GLU A 85 -19.42 -3.94 -23.65
N ALA A 86 -19.21 -2.80 -22.98
CA ALA A 86 -20.28 -2.11 -22.27
C ALA A 86 -21.33 -1.48 -23.21
N LYS A 87 -21.08 -1.42 -24.52
CA LYS A 87 -21.94 -0.76 -25.53
C LYS A 87 -22.27 0.69 -25.17
N GLY A 88 -21.29 1.40 -24.61
CA GLY A 88 -21.48 2.77 -24.10
C GLY A 88 -22.17 2.88 -22.73
N GLY A 89 -22.52 1.76 -22.10
CA GLY A 89 -23.04 1.70 -20.74
C GLY A 89 -21.95 1.63 -19.66
N CYS A 90 -22.37 1.29 -18.44
CA CYS A 90 -21.53 1.12 -17.26
C CYS A 90 -21.66 -0.30 -16.69
N TYR A 91 -20.73 -0.68 -15.80
CA TYR A 91 -20.79 -1.92 -15.06
C TYR A 91 -21.36 -1.65 -13.67
N ASP A 92 -22.42 -2.34 -13.27
CA ASP A 92 -23.02 -2.17 -11.92
C ASP A 92 -22.03 -2.51 -10.80
N ILE A 93 -21.11 -3.43 -11.09
CA ILE A 93 -20.03 -3.83 -10.20
C ILE A 93 -18.71 -3.99 -10.93
N VAL A 94 -17.64 -3.53 -10.28
CA VAL A 94 -16.25 -3.81 -10.64
C VAL A 94 -15.61 -4.60 -9.51
N ILE A 95 -15.06 -5.78 -9.82
CA ILE A 95 -14.38 -6.64 -8.87
C ILE A 95 -12.90 -6.81 -9.27
N HIS A 96 -12.02 -6.92 -8.27
CA HIS A 96 -10.58 -7.00 -8.48
C HIS A 96 -9.92 -7.92 -7.43
N ASP A 97 -9.28 -8.99 -7.89
CA ASP A 97 -8.46 -9.91 -7.07
C ASP A 97 -7.03 -10.01 -7.59
N GLY A 98 -6.54 -8.98 -8.28
CA GLY A 98 -5.17 -8.92 -8.80
C GLY A 98 -4.14 -8.95 -7.69
N ALA A 99 -3.02 -9.62 -7.93
CA ALA A 99 -1.81 -9.50 -7.11
C ALA A 99 -0.54 -9.54 -7.97
N PRO A 100 0.50 -8.78 -7.62
CA PRO A 100 1.78 -8.88 -8.30
C PRO A 100 2.42 -10.24 -8.04
N ASN A 101 3.37 -10.62 -8.89
CA ASN A 101 4.18 -11.80 -8.67
C ASN A 101 5.00 -11.63 -7.38
N VAL A 102 4.71 -12.47 -6.39
CA VAL A 102 5.39 -12.47 -5.09
C VAL A 102 6.66 -13.33 -5.15
N GLY A 103 7.75 -12.86 -4.54
CA GLY A 103 9.04 -13.55 -4.50
C GLY A 103 10.24 -12.70 -4.04
N GLY A 104 10.03 -11.44 -3.64
CA GLY A 104 11.06 -10.49 -3.27
C GLY A 104 10.76 -9.73 -1.98
N ASN A 105 11.14 -8.45 -1.94
CA ASN A 105 10.99 -7.59 -0.76
C ASN A 105 9.51 -7.25 -0.50
N TRP A 106 9.01 -7.60 0.69
CA TRP A 106 7.62 -7.39 1.11
C TRP A 106 7.15 -5.94 0.93
N ALA A 107 7.99 -4.95 1.28
CA ALA A 107 7.63 -3.54 1.16
C ALA A 107 7.36 -3.13 -0.31
N SER A 108 8.21 -3.62 -1.23
CA SER A 108 8.05 -3.36 -2.67
C SER A 108 6.80 -4.05 -3.23
N GLU A 109 6.55 -5.30 -2.83
CA GLU A 109 5.37 -6.05 -3.26
C GLU A 109 4.07 -5.42 -2.78
N ALA A 110 4.03 -5.00 -1.51
CA ALA A 110 2.90 -4.32 -0.93
C ALA A 110 2.63 -3.00 -1.66
N HIS A 111 3.67 -2.23 -1.99
CA HIS A 111 3.53 -1.00 -2.77
C HIS A 111 2.98 -1.28 -4.18
N MET A 112 3.54 -2.27 -4.91
CA MET A 112 3.06 -2.65 -6.24
C MET A 112 1.59 -3.12 -6.22
N GLN A 113 1.18 -3.86 -5.19
CA GLN A 113 -0.23 -4.21 -4.97
C GLN A 113 -1.10 -2.96 -4.86
N ASN A 114 -0.68 -1.95 -4.08
CA ASN A 114 -1.47 -0.74 -3.86
C ASN A 114 -1.55 0.13 -5.13
N VAL A 115 -0.49 0.16 -5.93
CA VAL A 115 -0.50 0.77 -7.27
C VAL A 115 -1.52 0.06 -8.18
N LEU A 116 -1.53 -1.28 -8.20
CA LEU A 116 -2.50 -2.05 -8.98
C LEU A 116 -3.95 -1.78 -8.52
N VAL A 117 -4.16 -1.63 -7.21
CA VAL A 117 -5.45 -1.24 -6.64
C VAL A 117 -5.87 0.16 -7.12
N LEU A 118 -4.95 1.11 -7.25
CA LEU A 118 -5.27 2.43 -7.81
C LEU A 118 -5.61 2.38 -9.29
N GLU A 119 -4.90 1.58 -10.09
CA GLU A 119 -5.24 1.40 -11.51
C GLU A 119 -6.62 0.76 -11.69
N SER A 120 -6.97 -0.23 -10.87
CA SER A 120 -8.32 -0.79 -10.86
C SER A 120 -9.38 0.22 -10.39
N LEU A 121 -9.07 1.08 -9.41
CA LEU A 121 -9.95 2.16 -8.96
C LEU A 121 -10.18 3.22 -10.05
N LYS A 122 -9.16 3.55 -10.86
CA LYS A 122 -9.30 4.47 -12.00
C LYS A 122 -10.31 3.95 -13.01
N LEU A 123 -10.18 2.68 -13.39
CA LEU A 123 -11.17 2.03 -14.25
C LEU A 123 -12.55 1.98 -13.59
N ALA A 124 -12.63 1.69 -12.30
CA ALA A 124 -13.90 1.69 -11.58
C ALA A 124 -14.57 3.08 -11.61
N CYS A 125 -13.82 4.18 -11.43
CA CYS A 125 -14.37 5.52 -11.52
C CYS A 125 -14.87 5.90 -12.92
N GLU A 126 -14.26 5.34 -13.97
CA GLU A 126 -14.67 5.56 -15.36
C GLU A 126 -15.90 4.74 -15.75
N PHE A 127 -16.03 3.53 -15.21
CA PHE A 127 -16.98 2.53 -15.68
C PHE A 127 -18.11 2.19 -14.71
N LEU A 128 -18.12 2.73 -13.48
CA LEU A 128 -19.21 2.53 -12.52
C LEU A 128 -20.32 3.59 -12.68
N PRO A 129 -21.60 3.18 -12.63
CA PRO A 129 -22.70 4.13 -12.49
C PRO A 129 -22.80 4.66 -11.05
N PRO A 130 -23.56 5.75 -10.82
CA PRO A 130 -23.94 6.16 -9.48
C PRO A 130 -24.56 5.00 -8.70
N ASN A 131 -24.16 4.86 -7.44
CA ASN A 131 -24.52 3.75 -6.56
C ASN A 131 -23.94 2.36 -6.92
N GLY A 132 -23.02 2.28 -7.88
CA GLY A 132 -22.30 1.05 -8.22
C GLY A 132 -21.40 0.54 -7.10
N TRP A 133 -20.90 -0.68 -7.28
CA TRP A 133 -20.05 -1.40 -6.32
C TRP A 133 -18.63 -1.59 -6.83
N PHE A 134 -17.65 -1.40 -5.94
CA PHE A 134 -16.26 -1.75 -6.19
C PHE A 134 -15.76 -2.68 -5.09
N VAL A 135 -15.17 -3.81 -5.47
CA VAL A 135 -14.63 -4.79 -4.50
C VAL A 135 -13.19 -5.10 -4.89
N THR A 136 -12.25 -4.89 -3.98
CA THR A 136 -10.83 -5.03 -4.30
C THR A 136 -10.03 -5.72 -3.21
N LYS A 137 -9.05 -6.54 -3.59
CA LYS A 137 -8.01 -7.06 -2.70
C LYS A 137 -6.94 -6.00 -2.46
N VAL A 138 -6.62 -5.77 -1.19
CA VAL A 138 -5.56 -4.89 -0.73
C VAL A 138 -4.63 -5.69 0.19
N PHE A 139 -3.35 -5.34 0.25
CA PHE A 139 -2.44 -5.85 1.27
C PHE A 139 -2.35 -4.84 2.40
N ARG A 140 -2.40 -5.31 3.65
CA ARG A 140 -2.12 -4.44 4.80
C ARG A 140 -0.67 -3.99 4.74
N SER A 141 -0.48 -2.71 4.50
CA SER A 141 0.79 -2.02 4.31
C SER A 141 0.72 -0.62 4.94
N VAL A 142 1.82 0.14 4.86
CA VAL A 142 1.86 1.55 5.26
C VAL A 142 0.85 2.40 4.46
N ASP A 143 0.65 2.10 3.18
CA ASP A 143 -0.24 2.84 2.27
C ASP A 143 -1.73 2.52 2.46
N TYR A 144 -2.07 1.53 3.29
CA TYR A 144 -3.44 1.03 3.45
C TYR A 144 -4.43 2.13 3.83
N HIS A 145 -4.05 3.03 4.75
CA HIS A 145 -4.92 4.11 5.21
C HIS A 145 -5.14 5.15 4.11
N SER A 146 -4.14 5.43 3.28
CA SER A 146 -4.27 6.34 2.14
C SER A 146 -5.26 5.80 1.11
N LEU A 147 -5.23 4.48 0.84
CA LEU A 147 -6.24 3.84 -0.02
C LEU A 147 -7.65 3.96 0.56
N LEU A 148 -7.82 3.67 1.85
CA LEU A 148 -9.13 3.82 2.51
C LEU A 148 -9.63 5.26 2.45
N TYR A 149 -8.75 6.25 2.60
CA TYR A 149 -9.11 7.66 2.44
C TYR A 149 -9.66 7.92 1.03
N ALA A 150 -8.94 7.49 -0.03
CA ALA A 150 -9.40 7.64 -1.41
C ALA A 150 -10.77 6.97 -1.65
N PHE A 151 -10.98 5.76 -1.12
CA PHE A 151 -12.27 5.08 -1.22
C PHE A 151 -13.40 5.84 -0.52
N ASN A 152 -13.18 6.37 0.69
CA ASN A 152 -14.20 7.12 1.43
C ASN A 152 -14.60 8.43 0.74
N GLN A 153 -13.69 9.03 -0.02
CA GLN A 153 -14.02 10.19 -0.85
C GLN A 153 -14.96 9.81 -2.00
N LEU A 154 -14.77 8.63 -2.61
CA LEU A 154 -15.46 8.21 -3.84
C LEU A 154 -16.73 7.39 -3.62
N PHE A 155 -16.87 6.71 -2.47
CA PHE A 155 -17.96 5.79 -2.16
C PHE A 155 -18.68 6.19 -0.86
N ARG A 156 -19.96 5.83 -0.75
CA ARG A 156 -20.77 6.12 0.45
C ARG A 156 -20.50 5.14 1.60
N GLN A 157 -20.24 3.88 1.25
CA GLN A 157 -19.94 2.82 2.21
C GLN A 157 -18.60 2.20 1.82
N VAL A 158 -17.68 2.14 2.78
CA VAL A 158 -16.37 1.49 2.61
C VAL A 158 -16.16 0.59 3.82
N GLU A 159 -16.08 -0.71 3.59
CA GLU A 159 -15.89 -1.68 4.64
C GLU A 159 -14.74 -2.63 4.29
N ALA A 160 -13.76 -2.72 5.18
CA ALA A 160 -12.66 -3.67 5.05
C ALA A 160 -12.99 -4.96 5.80
N THR A 161 -12.87 -6.10 5.14
CA THR A 161 -13.19 -7.41 5.70
C THR A 161 -12.20 -8.46 5.20
N LYS A 162 -11.90 -9.44 6.06
CA LYS A 162 -11.09 -10.60 5.67
C LYS A 162 -11.97 -11.84 5.65
N PRO A 163 -12.29 -12.40 4.47
CA PRO A 163 -13.15 -13.58 4.38
C PRO A 163 -12.45 -14.79 5.03
N MET A 164 -13.21 -15.73 5.58
CA MET A 164 -12.67 -16.95 6.21
C MET A 164 -11.91 -17.84 5.23
N ALA A 165 -12.23 -17.77 3.94
CA ALA A 165 -11.52 -18.47 2.87
C ALA A 165 -10.10 -17.90 2.61
N SER A 166 -9.78 -16.70 3.14
CA SER A 166 -8.44 -16.15 3.11
C SER A 166 -7.51 -16.87 4.08
N ARG A 167 -6.25 -17.04 3.68
CA ARG A 167 -5.24 -17.63 4.56
C ARG A 167 -5.00 -16.70 5.76
N TYR A 168 -4.95 -17.26 6.97
CA TYR A 168 -4.69 -16.49 8.18
C TYR A 168 -3.38 -15.69 8.09
N GLN A 169 -2.31 -16.35 7.62
CA GLN A 169 -0.96 -15.80 7.46
C GLN A 169 -0.82 -14.76 6.33
N SER A 170 -1.77 -14.68 5.39
CA SER A 170 -1.69 -13.69 4.31
C SER A 170 -2.02 -12.29 4.81
N ALA A 171 -1.32 -11.26 4.34
CA ALA A 171 -1.67 -9.87 4.64
C ALA A 171 -2.87 -9.35 3.81
N GLU A 172 -3.52 -10.21 3.02
CA GLU A 172 -4.67 -9.82 2.22
C GLU A 172 -5.88 -9.43 3.08
N ILE A 173 -6.51 -8.33 2.69
CA ILE A 173 -7.80 -7.84 3.16
C ILE A 173 -8.62 -7.40 1.94
N PHE A 174 -9.92 -7.58 1.97
CA PHE A 174 -10.81 -7.12 0.92
C PHE A 174 -11.51 -5.86 1.37
N VAL A 175 -11.52 -4.84 0.51
CA VAL A 175 -12.28 -3.62 0.74
C VAL A 175 -13.49 -3.65 -0.17
N VAL A 176 -14.67 -3.56 0.43
CA VAL A 176 -15.98 -3.53 -0.24
C VAL A 176 -16.49 -2.10 -0.19
N CYS A 177 -16.56 -1.48 -1.37
CA CYS A 177 -16.97 -0.11 -1.57
C CYS A 177 -18.34 -0.11 -2.24
N GLY A 178 -19.37 0.34 -1.52
CA GLY A 178 -20.73 0.46 -2.00
C GLY A 178 -21.14 1.91 -2.20
N GLY A 179 -22.02 2.15 -3.17
CA GLY A 179 -22.61 3.47 -3.34
C GLY A 179 -21.67 4.47 -3.99
N PHE A 180 -21.15 4.17 -5.19
CA PHE A 180 -20.28 5.11 -5.92
C PHE A 180 -20.94 6.49 -6.07
N LYS A 181 -20.23 7.54 -5.65
CA LYS A 181 -20.78 8.92 -5.64
C LYS A 181 -20.83 9.54 -7.03
N ALA A 182 -20.04 9.03 -7.99
CA ALA A 182 -19.90 9.56 -9.35
C ALA A 182 -19.73 11.11 -9.38
N PRO A 183 -18.71 11.67 -8.71
CA PRO A 183 -18.49 13.10 -8.74
C PRO A 183 -18.15 13.54 -10.17
N GLY A 184 -18.77 14.62 -10.65
CA GLY A 184 -18.55 15.11 -12.03
C GLY A 184 -17.10 15.48 -12.34
N LYS A 185 -16.29 15.74 -11.31
CA LYS A 185 -14.83 15.89 -11.40
C LYS A 185 -14.19 15.16 -10.22
N VAL A 186 -13.47 14.08 -10.49
CA VAL A 186 -12.62 13.41 -9.50
C VAL A 186 -11.32 14.20 -9.36
N ASP A 187 -10.87 14.46 -8.14
CA ASP A 187 -9.56 15.07 -7.91
C ASP A 187 -8.45 14.12 -8.41
N PRO A 188 -7.65 14.51 -9.42
CA PRO A 188 -6.59 13.65 -9.96
C PRO A 188 -5.61 13.16 -8.89
N ARG A 189 -5.39 13.98 -7.85
CA ARG A 189 -4.52 13.69 -6.71
C ARG A 189 -4.92 12.44 -5.93
N LEU A 190 -6.20 12.07 -5.94
CA LEU A 190 -6.70 10.85 -5.27
C LEU A 190 -6.36 9.58 -6.04
N LEU A 191 -6.08 9.70 -7.35
CA LEU A 191 -5.81 8.57 -8.24
C LEU A 191 -4.32 8.47 -8.60
N ASP A 192 -3.52 9.46 -8.25
CA ASP A 192 -2.08 9.48 -8.53
C ASP A 192 -1.28 8.81 -7.40
N PRO A 193 -0.56 7.69 -7.68
CA PRO A 193 0.19 6.97 -6.66
C PRO A 193 1.23 7.83 -5.93
N LYS A 194 1.91 8.72 -6.66
CA LYS A 194 2.94 9.61 -6.12
C LYS A 194 2.41 10.61 -5.10
N HIS A 195 1.14 10.98 -5.21
CA HIS A 195 0.53 11.93 -4.29
C HIS A 195 -0.16 11.21 -3.13
N LEU A 196 -0.89 10.13 -3.43
CA LEU A 196 -1.64 9.40 -2.43
C LEU A 196 -0.74 8.66 -1.42
N PHE A 197 0.39 8.13 -1.89
CA PHE A 197 1.34 7.40 -1.05
C PHE A 197 2.49 8.28 -0.56
N ASN A 198 2.44 9.59 -0.79
CA ASN A 198 3.45 10.49 -0.23
C ASN A 198 3.18 10.61 1.27
N ASP A 199 4.14 10.16 2.09
CA ASP A 199 4.02 10.05 3.54
C ASP A 199 3.43 11.33 4.18
N THR A 200 2.12 11.30 4.41
CA THR A 200 1.44 12.18 5.37
C THR A 200 1.18 11.45 6.69
N SER A 201 1.68 10.22 6.82
CA SER A 201 1.60 9.34 7.98
C SER A 201 2.68 9.62 9.04
N ALA A 202 3.36 10.76 8.99
CA ALA A 202 3.86 11.37 10.21
C ALA A 202 2.70 12.08 10.92
N GLU A 203 1.71 11.31 11.40
CA GLU A 203 1.13 11.69 12.69
C GLU A 203 2.36 11.78 13.62
N PRO A 204 2.71 12.94 14.19
CA PRO A 204 3.81 12.97 15.13
C PRO A 204 3.42 11.97 16.22
N LEU A 205 4.13 10.83 16.28
CA LEU A 205 4.05 9.89 17.38
C LEU A 205 4.02 10.75 18.63
N ALA A 206 2.87 10.74 19.32
CA ALA A 206 2.65 11.61 20.47
C ALA A 206 3.92 11.58 21.30
N GLN A 207 4.61 12.73 21.39
CA GLN A 207 5.93 12.84 22.00
C GLN A 207 5.89 12.04 23.29
N VAL A 208 6.61 10.93 23.31
CA VAL A 208 6.68 10.09 24.50
C VAL A 208 7.46 10.95 25.48
N ASP A 209 6.76 11.55 26.44
CA ASP A 209 7.39 12.32 27.49
C ASP A 209 8.23 11.33 28.32
N VAL A 210 9.54 11.38 28.09
CA VAL A 210 10.54 10.52 28.73
C VAL A 210 10.61 10.83 30.24
N LEU A 211 10.14 12.02 30.65
CA LEU A 211 10.18 12.47 32.03
C LEU A 211 8.91 12.13 32.83
N ASP A 212 7.86 11.59 32.20
CA ASP A 212 6.65 11.20 32.93
C ASP A 212 6.86 9.86 33.66
N PRO A 213 6.88 9.83 35.01
CA PRO A 213 7.08 8.61 35.79
C PRO A 213 5.92 7.59 35.63
N ARG A 214 4.82 7.95 34.95
CA ARG A 214 3.72 7.04 34.61
C ARG A 214 4.02 6.17 33.38
N ASN A 215 5.04 6.51 32.60
CA ASN A 215 5.36 5.81 31.35
C ASN A 215 6.11 4.48 31.58
N ASP A 216 6.80 4.32 32.71
CA ASP A 216 7.47 3.06 33.10
C ASP A 216 6.50 1.89 33.30
N LYS A 217 5.22 2.18 33.56
CA LYS A 217 4.19 1.15 33.79
C LYS A 217 3.46 0.71 32.51
N LYS A 218 3.62 1.42 31.38
CA LYS A 218 3.08 0.98 30.10
C LYS A 218 4.03 -0.05 29.49
N LYS A 219 3.62 -1.32 29.54
CA LYS A 219 4.32 -2.44 28.89
C LYS A 219 4.60 -2.06 27.42
N ARG A 220 5.86 -1.78 27.09
CA ARG A 220 6.31 -1.50 25.71
C ARG A 220 5.70 -2.57 24.80
N GLN A 221 4.83 -2.17 23.87
CA GLN A 221 4.43 -3.07 22.80
C GLN A 221 5.68 -3.37 21.99
N ARG A 222 6.25 -4.57 22.19
CA ARG A 222 7.24 -5.16 21.28
C ARG A 222 6.52 -5.53 19.99
N GLN A 223 6.20 -4.55 19.17
CA GLN A 223 6.13 -4.82 17.74
C GLN A 223 7.59 -4.85 17.25
N GLY A 224 7.89 -5.81 16.38
CA GLY A 224 9.25 -6.12 15.97
C GLY A 224 9.98 -4.92 15.38
N TYR A 225 11.31 -5.05 15.28
CA TYR A 225 12.18 -4.07 14.65
C TYR A 225 11.59 -3.61 13.30
N GLU A 226 11.52 -2.30 13.10
CA GLU A 226 11.27 -1.72 11.78
C GLU A 226 12.40 -2.14 10.84
N ASP A 227 12.03 -2.74 9.70
CA ASP A 227 12.96 -3.00 8.61
C ASP A 227 13.45 -1.67 8.04
N GLY A 228 14.68 -1.28 8.43
CA GLY A 228 15.26 0.01 8.07
C GLY A 228 15.92 0.76 9.22
N ILE A 229 15.86 0.26 10.47
CA ILE A 229 16.72 0.75 11.54
C ILE A 229 18.16 0.30 11.22
N SER A 230 18.84 1.09 10.38
CA SER A 230 20.20 1.47 10.75
C SER A 230 20.08 1.95 12.19
N THR A 231 20.59 1.17 13.14
CA THR A 231 20.86 1.62 14.49
C THR A 231 21.97 2.65 14.34
N THR A 232 21.63 3.81 13.77
CA THR A 232 22.56 4.88 13.52
C THR A 232 22.87 5.41 14.90
N TYR A 233 24.01 4.98 15.43
CA TYR A 233 24.55 5.50 16.67
C TYR A 233 24.62 7.03 16.51
N ALA A 234 23.68 7.73 17.16
CA ALA A 234 23.60 9.17 17.15
C ALA A 234 24.22 9.68 18.44
N GLU A 235 25.41 10.26 18.32
CA GLU A 235 26.14 10.88 19.42
C GLU A 235 26.00 12.39 19.33
N LYS A 236 25.56 13.01 20.43
CA LYS A 236 25.49 14.47 20.55
C LYS A 236 26.20 14.95 21.79
N SER A 237 26.65 16.20 21.78
CA SER A 237 27.31 16.77 22.96
C SER A 237 26.28 17.17 24.02
N ALA A 238 26.67 17.06 25.29
CA ALA A 238 25.86 17.56 26.39
C ALA A 238 25.62 19.08 26.30
N ALA A 239 26.55 19.84 25.72
CA ALA A 239 26.39 21.26 25.46
C ALA A 239 25.27 21.54 24.46
N GLU A 240 25.21 20.77 23.37
CA GLU A 240 24.16 20.88 22.36
C GLU A 240 22.79 20.52 22.94
N PHE A 241 22.72 19.53 23.84
CA PHE A 241 21.50 19.23 24.60
C PHE A 241 21.03 20.40 25.47
N LEU A 242 21.95 21.07 26.18
CA LEU A 242 21.63 22.19 27.07
C LEU A 242 21.21 23.46 26.31
N MET A 243 21.75 23.67 25.12
CA MET A 243 21.47 24.86 24.30
C MET A 243 20.26 24.72 23.37
N THR A 244 19.65 23.53 23.30
CA THR A 244 18.52 23.27 22.39
C THR A 244 17.18 23.63 23.04
N ASP A 245 16.29 24.28 22.29
CA ASP A 245 14.94 24.69 22.74
C ASP A 245 13.98 23.51 22.98
N LYS A 246 14.35 22.31 22.52
CA LYS A 246 13.56 21.06 22.60
C LYS A 246 14.40 19.87 23.08
N PRO A 247 14.84 19.86 24.35
CA PRO A 247 15.74 18.83 24.90
C PRO A 247 15.13 17.41 24.87
N VAL A 248 13.81 17.29 25.06
CA VAL A 248 13.11 15.99 25.06
C VAL A 248 13.13 15.32 23.68
N GLU A 249 13.01 16.10 22.60
CA GLU A 249 13.09 15.59 21.22
C GLU A 249 14.51 15.13 20.88
N LEU A 250 15.51 15.85 21.40
CA LEU A 250 16.92 15.51 21.24
C LEU A 250 17.25 14.19 21.95
N LEU A 251 16.75 13.97 23.16
CA LEU A 251 16.91 12.70 23.89
C LEU A 251 16.21 11.53 23.20
N GLY A 252 15.06 11.75 22.57
CA GLY A 252 14.35 10.70 21.84
C GLY A 252 15.10 10.19 20.61
N ARG A 253 16.02 10.99 20.04
CA ARG A 253 16.79 10.68 18.82
C ARG A 253 18.26 10.34 19.07
N THR A 254 18.77 10.59 20.28
CA THR A 254 20.19 10.46 20.60
C THR A 254 20.43 9.21 21.44
N THR A 255 21.44 8.42 21.08
CA THR A 255 21.78 7.16 21.78
C THR A 255 22.87 7.37 22.84
N SER A 256 23.73 8.37 22.66
CA SER A 256 24.84 8.69 23.59
C SER A 256 25.06 10.19 23.69
N LEU A 257 25.22 10.70 24.92
CA LEU A 257 25.64 12.07 25.19
C LEU A 257 27.10 12.10 25.64
N THR A 258 27.90 12.91 24.96
CA THR A 258 29.30 13.12 25.33
C THR A 258 29.48 14.35 26.20
N PHE A 259 30.24 14.18 27.28
CA PHE A 259 30.65 15.25 28.17
C PHE A 259 32.13 15.55 27.90
N GLY A 260 32.39 16.53 27.02
CA GLY A 260 33.73 16.94 26.62
C GLY A 260 33.70 17.87 25.40
N GLU A 261 34.79 18.59 25.15
CA GLU A 261 34.94 19.40 23.93
C GLU A 261 34.94 18.50 22.68
N PRO A 262 34.37 18.98 21.54
CA PRO A 262 34.26 18.19 20.32
C PRO A 262 35.66 17.87 19.77
N GLY A 263 36.14 16.64 20.01
CA GLY A 263 37.44 16.16 19.50
C GLY A 263 38.15 15.14 20.39
N ALA A 264 37.84 15.07 21.69
CA ALA A 264 38.64 14.26 22.63
C ALA A 264 38.61 12.74 22.39
N ARG A 265 37.58 12.20 21.71
CA ARG A 265 37.50 10.77 21.38
C ARG A 265 38.30 10.37 20.14
N ALA A 266 38.56 11.29 19.20
CA ALA A 266 39.35 10.99 18.02
C ALA A 266 40.84 10.77 18.39
N GLU A 267 41.37 11.60 19.28
CA GLU A 267 42.77 11.49 19.75
C GLU A 267 43.01 10.24 20.62
N ALA A 268 42.04 9.86 21.45
CA ALA A 268 42.14 8.64 22.26
C ALA A 268 42.10 7.35 21.42
N SER A 269 41.41 7.36 20.27
CA SER A 269 41.40 6.22 19.34
C SER A 269 42.70 6.10 18.52
N ALA A 270 43.36 7.22 18.22
CA ALA A 270 44.64 7.23 17.50
C ALA A 270 45.80 6.74 18.40
N SER A 271 45.80 7.08 19.69
CA SER A 271 46.83 6.60 20.63
C SER A 271 46.75 5.10 20.92
N ALA A 272 45.56 4.50 20.82
CA ALA A 272 45.37 3.05 20.98
C ALA A 272 45.75 2.23 19.73
N ALA A 273 45.82 2.87 18.56
CA ALA A 273 46.10 2.21 17.28
C ALA A 273 47.59 2.29 16.85
N GLY A 274 48.45 2.98 17.60
CA GLY A 274 49.90 3.03 17.32
C GLY A 274 50.25 3.65 15.97
N ILE A 275 49.45 4.61 15.49
CA ILE A 275 49.71 5.32 14.23
C ILE A 275 50.52 6.57 14.54
N ASP A 276 51.68 6.71 13.89
CA ASP A 276 52.59 7.83 14.06
C ASP A 276 51.95 9.14 13.58
N SER A 277 52.03 10.16 14.43
CA SER A 277 51.52 11.53 14.24
C SER A 277 52.07 12.29 13.03
N SER A 278 53.06 11.71 12.31
CA SER A 278 53.66 12.30 11.12
C SER A 278 52.89 12.04 9.82
N GLU A 279 52.08 10.97 9.72
CA GLU A 279 51.31 10.64 8.50
C GLU A 279 49.97 11.40 8.37
N LEU A 280 49.36 11.80 9.48
CA LEU A 280 48.08 12.54 9.48
C LEU A 280 48.20 13.98 8.93
N ALA A 281 49.38 14.59 9.04
CA ALA A 281 49.63 15.95 8.55
C ALA A 281 49.74 16.02 7.01
N ASP A 282 50.12 14.93 6.35
CA ASP A 282 50.31 14.89 4.88
C ASP A 282 49.01 14.60 4.11
N VAL A 283 48.07 13.87 4.73
CA VAL A 283 46.74 13.62 4.15
C VAL A 283 45.89 14.90 4.16
N ALA A 284 46.01 15.73 5.21
CA ALA A 284 45.31 17.00 5.32
C ALA A 284 45.75 18.04 4.25
N ARG A 285 46.99 17.98 3.76
CA ARG A 285 47.47 18.89 2.69
C ARG A 285 47.00 18.48 1.29
N ARG A 286 46.71 17.20 1.04
CA ARG A 286 46.31 16.73 -0.30
C ARG A 286 44.81 16.85 -0.59
N GLY A 287 43.97 16.98 0.44
CA GLY A 287 42.50 17.09 0.28
C GLY A 287 41.96 18.52 0.01
N GLY A 288 42.79 19.56 0.18
CA GLY A 288 42.34 20.96 0.13
C GLY A 288 42.33 21.66 -1.24
N ALA A 289 42.65 20.96 -2.34
CA ALA A 289 42.90 21.62 -3.64
C ALA A 289 41.82 21.45 -4.72
N HIS A 290 40.61 20.95 -4.40
CA HIS A 290 39.50 20.88 -5.36
C HIS A 290 38.14 21.22 -4.74
N ALA A 291 37.99 22.48 -4.33
CA ALA A 291 36.69 23.16 -4.24
C ALA A 291 36.94 24.68 -4.24
N GLY A 292 36.98 25.29 -5.42
CA GLY A 292 37.18 26.74 -5.54
C GLY A 292 37.37 27.22 -6.97
N THR A 293 36.30 27.14 -7.78
CA THR A 293 35.80 28.12 -8.78
C THR A 293 34.55 27.55 -9.42
#